data_AF-A0A9D5VLC3-F1
#
_entry.id   AF-A0A9D5VLC3-F1
#
_cell.length_a   1.000
_cell.length_b   1.000
_cell.length_c   1.000
_cell.angle_alpha   90.00
_cell.angle_beta   90.00
_cell.angle_gamma   90.00
#
_symmetry.space_group_name_H-M   'P 1'
#
loop_
_entity.id
_entity.type
_entity.pdbx_description
1 polymer ?
#
loop_
_entity_poly.entity_id
_entity_poly.type
_entity_poly.pdbx_seq_one_letter_code
_entity_poly.pdbx_strand_id
1 'polypeptide(L)'
;MKMKRHPITSLFTLATAFVINTLMISPLSAAMSTLPADYDKQHPYYIKFCSSSQWRPLDHNIGEGVPTGHAVFFLKGVCMDHNPKQEHLPDLRLCAEKDLNDSDIGVGLSSDGHYKNTAYIATPGLKHFLYGGMENEKEMFDQQKYQDIIEEDVRAGYFSGITIKEDFLSPSETSELRQIEAKLASATTEAEKEAALFERSKLVAKLSFGTDYALALSRYLYCINVPVNKEVMSEVVTHLNGLNHGLKDSKDTLWRGKQKPSDDYLWDAIYNNCAHTAHNAVAATGAVRALAVDAPLLSQIRNLGIPGSSLLKIQKQVQAMQIDPEAMFQNLQLRKALVEKNWMPFQHDNLMEVIPFHQKNELYEDTAESMRNHNPYMSVDILPSFVGKFIPSLRNFFNEFDLKAKKVRALGQNPIFSYQAEDGELALQDHYLYFNEKYDNALAKLQKIKSSSKYRHMLEVIKVHQKTKEFQDAYDYVRFMDKFEKQIEKQKESLESNLM
;
A
#
# COMPACT_ATOMS: atom_id res chain seq x y z
N MET A 1 -22.20 -30.20 15.51
CA MET A 1 -21.09 -30.99 14.93
C MET A 1 -19.85 -30.10 14.90
N LYS A 2 -18.99 -30.18 15.92
CA LYS A 2 -17.78 -29.33 16.06
C LYS A 2 -16.64 -30.00 15.28
N MET A 3 -16.20 -29.41 14.17
CA MET A 3 -14.98 -29.85 13.49
C MET A 3 -13.76 -29.36 14.30
N LYS A 4 -12.99 -30.32 14.83
CA LYS A 4 -11.67 -30.05 15.40
C LYS A 4 -10.70 -29.74 14.25
N ARG A 5 -9.98 -28.63 14.34
CA ARG A 5 -8.82 -28.33 13.48
C ARG A 5 -7.64 -29.16 14.00
N HIS A 6 -7.03 -29.96 13.12
CA HIS A 6 -5.80 -30.71 13.44
C HIS A 6 -4.55 -29.85 13.14
N PRO A 7 -3.48 -29.97 13.94
CA PRO A 7 -2.20 -29.36 13.63
C PRO A 7 -1.48 -30.24 12.61
N ILE A 8 -1.03 -29.66 11.49
CA ILE A 8 -0.23 -30.35 10.48
C ILE A 8 1.23 -30.03 10.77
N THR A 9 1.92 -30.95 11.43
CA THR A 9 3.39 -31.00 11.49
C THR A 9 3.91 -32.11 10.59
N SER A 10 4.90 -31.74 9.78
CA SER A 10 5.85 -32.61 9.05
C SER A 10 5.34 -33.40 7.85
N LEU A 11 5.76 -32.98 6.64
CA LEU A 11 6.26 -33.90 5.61
C LEU A 11 7.06 -33.13 4.54
N PHE A 12 8.39 -33.18 4.69
CA PHE A 12 9.37 -32.89 3.63
C PHE A 12 9.74 -34.20 2.94
N THR A 13 9.47 -34.39 1.64
CA THR A 13 10.45 -34.93 0.65
C THR A 13 9.94 -34.87 -0.80
N LEU A 14 10.82 -34.36 -1.68
CA LEU A 14 11.06 -34.64 -3.11
C LEU A 14 9.93 -34.64 -4.18
N ALA A 15 10.09 -33.79 -5.22
CA ALA A 15 10.33 -34.21 -6.62
C ALA A 15 10.39 -33.02 -7.63
N THR A 16 11.63 -32.70 -8.03
CA THR A 16 12.19 -32.39 -9.37
C THR A 16 11.41 -31.74 -10.53
N ALA A 17 12.02 -30.66 -11.05
CA ALA A 17 12.40 -30.32 -12.45
C ALA A 17 11.32 -30.10 -13.53
N PHE A 18 11.24 -28.86 -14.09
CA PHE A 18 11.38 -28.58 -15.53
C PHE A 18 11.38 -27.07 -15.92
N VAL A 19 12.24 -26.75 -16.90
CA VAL A 19 12.42 -25.55 -17.75
C VAL A 19 12.95 -24.27 -17.10
N ILE A 20 14.27 -24.25 -17.01
CA ILE A 20 15.11 -23.06 -17.14
C ILE A 20 14.93 -22.52 -18.57
N ASN A 21 14.37 -21.32 -18.70
CA ASN A 21 14.58 -20.46 -19.86
C ASN A 21 15.36 -19.25 -19.35
N THR A 22 16.68 -19.41 -19.29
CA THR A 22 17.63 -18.32 -19.00
C THR A 22 17.62 -17.36 -20.18
N LEU A 23 16.63 -16.47 -20.25
CA LEU A 23 16.88 -15.17 -20.84
C LEU A 23 17.78 -14.44 -19.86
N MET A 24 19.03 -14.23 -20.28
CA MET A 24 20.01 -13.39 -19.62
C MET A 24 19.35 -12.04 -19.27
N ILE A 25 18.86 -11.89 -18.04
CA ILE A 25 18.55 -10.59 -17.47
C ILE A 25 19.92 -10.02 -17.11
N SER A 26 20.50 -9.25 -18.03
CA SER A 26 21.62 -8.37 -17.72
C SER A 26 21.27 -7.61 -16.42
N PRO A 27 22.23 -7.38 -15.51
CA PRO A 27 21.96 -6.63 -14.30
C PRO A 27 21.43 -5.26 -14.71
N LEU A 28 20.12 -5.07 -14.60
CA LEU A 28 19.50 -3.76 -14.62
C LEU A 28 20.08 -3.06 -13.39
N SER A 29 21.12 -2.25 -13.56
CA SER A 29 21.30 -1.09 -12.70
C SER A 29 20.08 -0.21 -12.96
N ALA A 30 18.97 -0.51 -12.29
CA ALA A 30 17.84 0.39 -12.26
C ALA A 30 18.40 1.66 -11.61
N ALA A 31 18.53 2.73 -12.40
CA ALA A 31 18.75 4.03 -11.81
C ALA A 31 17.65 4.22 -10.77
N MET A 32 18.07 4.43 -9.53
CA MET A 32 17.16 4.65 -8.43
C MET A 32 16.51 6.00 -8.68
N SER A 33 15.26 5.96 -9.15
CA SER A 33 14.44 7.15 -9.24
C SER A 33 14.10 7.58 -7.81
N THR A 34 14.86 8.56 -7.31
CA THR A 34 14.41 9.37 -6.18
C THR A 34 13.35 10.34 -6.69
N LEU A 35 12.39 10.69 -5.83
CA LEU A 35 11.42 11.73 -6.19
C LEU A 35 12.14 13.05 -6.49
N PRO A 36 11.57 13.90 -7.36
CA PRO A 36 12.03 15.27 -7.52
C PRO A 36 12.15 15.96 -6.16
N ALA A 37 13.20 16.76 -5.96
CA ALA A 37 13.51 17.38 -4.66
C ALA A 37 12.37 18.28 -4.12
N ASP A 38 11.52 18.79 -5.01
CA ASP A 38 10.39 19.64 -4.70
C ASP A 38 9.04 18.90 -4.73
N TYR A 39 9.01 17.58 -4.96
CA TYR A 39 7.78 16.79 -5.04
C TYR A 39 6.89 16.97 -3.80
N ASP A 40 7.48 16.90 -2.61
CA ASP A 40 6.76 17.08 -1.34
C ASP A 40 6.19 18.49 -1.18
N LYS A 41 6.85 19.51 -1.78
CA LYS A 41 6.38 20.89 -1.79
C LYS A 41 5.23 21.08 -2.78
N GLN A 42 5.28 20.41 -3.93
CA GLN A 42 4.20 20.43 -4.93
C GLN A 42 2.96 19.64 -4.45
N HIS A 43 3.19 18.58 -3.67
CA HIS A 43 2.15 17.66 -3.20
C HIS A 43 2.15 17.52 -1.67
N PRO A 44 1.51 18.47 -0.95
CA PRO A 44 1.40 18.39 0.51
C PRO A 44 0.62 17.17 1.01
N TYR A 45 -0.10 16.48 0.12
CA TYR A 45 -0.78 15.22 0.39
C TYR A 45 -0.53 14.23 -0.76
N TYR A 46 -0.05 13.05 -0.42
CA TYR A 46 0.05 11.91 -1.33
C TYR A 46 0.03 10.60 -0.57
N ILE A 47 -0.32 9.54 -1.27
CA ILE A 47 -0.26 8.16 -0.78
C ILE A 47 0.95 7.50 -1.44
N LYS A 48 1.91 7.06 -0.65
CA LYS A 48 3.04 6.23 -1.11
C LYS A 48 2.71 4.79 -0.81
N PHE A 49 2.25 4.02 -1.79
CA PHE A 49 2.02 2.58 -1.64
C PHE A 49 3.30 1.84 -1.99
N CYS A 50 3.79 0.97 -1.12
CA CYS A 50 5.00 0.20 -1.33
C CYS A 50 4.73 -1.31 -1.28
N SER A 51 5.40 -2.04 -2.17
CA SER A 51 5.62 -3.48 -2.04
C SER A 51 7.08 -3.71 -1.69
N SER A 52 7.34 -4.44 -0.62
CA SER A 52 8.70 -4.76 -0.19
C SER A 52 9.12 -6.16 -0.64
N SER A 53 10.44 -6.38 -0.73
CA SER A 53 11.03 -7.71 -0.89
C SER A 53 10.84 -8.59 0.36
N GLN A 54 11.25 -9.86 0.26
CA GLN A 54 11.53 -10.69 1.43
C GLN A 54 12.72 -10.06 2.20
N TRP A 55 12.69 -10.10 3.53
CA TRP A 55 13.84 -9.80 4.39
C TRP A 55 14.54 -11.10 4.81
N ARG A 56 15.87 -11.05 4.95
CA ARG A 56 16.71 -12.18 5.37
C ARG A 56 17.74 -11.71 6.40
N PRO A 57 17.54 -12.00 7.68
CA PRO A 57 18.55 -11.74 8.71
C PRO A 57 19.76 -12.64 8.49
N LEU A 58 20.95 -12.09 8.76
CA LEU A 58 22.23 -12.82 8.72
C LEU A 58 22.25 -13.91 9.79
N ASP A 59 21.70 -13.59 10.96
CA ASP A 59 21.41 -14.58 11.98
C ASP A 59 20.06 -15.24 11.70
N HIS A 60 20.08 -16.46 11.14
CA HIS A 60 18.90 -17.26 10.85
C HIS A 60 18.05 -17.62 12.09
N ASN A 61 18.46 -17.22 13.29
CA ASN A 61 17.65 -17.29 14.50
C ASN A 61 16.51 -16.24 14.52
N ILE A 62 16.61 -15.18 13.74
CA ILE A 62 15.52 -14.24 13.48
C ILE A 62 14.74 -14.81 12.28
N GLY A 63 13.43 -15.03 12.43
CA GLY A 63 12.64 -15.68 11.38
C GLY A 63 12.74 -14.98 10.02
N GLU A 64 12.85 -15.73 8.94
CA GLU A 64 12.79 -15.17 7.58
C GLU A 64 11.41 -14.60 7.26
N GLY A 65 11.37 -13.58 6.41
CA GLY A 65 10.09 -13.06 5.94
C GLY A 65 9.32 -14.00 5.05
N VAL A 66 8.03 -13.73 4.95
CA VAL A 66 7.17 -14.45 4.00
C VAL A 66 7.66 -14.19 2.57
N PRO A 67 7.84 -15.24 1.73
CA PRO A 67 8.36 -15.09 0.36
C PRO A 67 7.51 -14.20 -0.56
N THR A 68 6.25 -13.95 -0.20
CA THR A 68 5.33 -13.10 -0.99
C THR A 68 5.60 -11.60 -0.85
N GLY A 69 6.56 -11.21 -0.01
CA GLY A 69 6.85 -9.82 0.32
C GLY A 69 5.84 -9.25 1.32
N HIS A 70 5.82 -7.92 1.43
CA HIS A 70 4.91 -7.19 2.31
C HIS A 70 4.39 -5.93 1.63
N ALA A 71 3.19 -5.49 1.99
CA ALA A 71 2.62 -4.25 1.49
C ALA A 71 2.48 -3.26 2.63
N VAL A 72 3.03 -2.08 2.42
CA VAL A 72 2.95 -0.98 3.37
C VAL A 72 2.55 0.29 2.63
N PHE A 73 2.18 1.33 3.37
CA PHE A 73 1.95 2.62 2.74
C PHE A 73 2.25 3.77 3.68
N PHE A 74 2.63 4.91 3.11
CA PHE A 74 2.88 6.14 3.83
C PHE A 74 1.91 7.23 3.35
N LEU A 75 1.40 8.02 4.29
CA LEU A 75 0.47 9.11 4.03
C LEU A 75 1.13 10.44 4.35
N LYS A 76 1.51 11.19 3.30
CA LYS A 76 2.03 12.55 3.44
C LYS A 76 0.92 13.49 3.94
N GLY A 77 1.25 14.36 4.88
CA GLY A 77 0.32 15.36 5.43
C GLY A 77 -0.72 14.79 6.41
N VAL A 78 -0.53 13.54 6.85
CA VAL A 78 -1.28 12.89 7.93
C VAL A 78 -0.41 12.84 9.17
N CYS A 79 -1.02 13.02 10.34
CA CYS A 79 -0.39 13.03 11.64
C CYS A 79 -1.12 12.03 12.55
N MET A 80 -0.38 11.43 13.47
CA MET A 80 -0.98 10.66 14.56
C MET A 80 -1.53 11.62 15.62
N ASP A 81 -2.74 11.39 16.09
CA ASP A 81 -3.26 11.99 17.30
C ASP A 81 -2.73 11.18 18.50
N HIS A 82 -1.44 11.35 18.77
CA HIS A 82 -0.76 10.60 19.81
C HIS A 82 -0.97 11.27 21.16
N ASN A 83 -1.76 10.63 22.03
CA ASN A 83 -1.78 10.92 23.45
C ASN A 83 -1.11 9.74 24.20
N PRO A 84 0.08 9.95 24.80
CA PRO A 84 0.80 8.88 25.51
C PRO A 84 0.00 8.24 26.65
N LYS A 85 -1.06 8.91 27.11
CA LYS A 85 -1.96 8.44 28.19
C LYS A 85 -3.22 7.76 27.68
N GLN A 86 -3.45 7.68 26.37
CA GLN A 86 -4.61 6.98 25.83
C GLN A 86 -4.37 5.46 25.86
N GLU A 87 -5.33 4.74 26.43
CA GLU A 87 -5.36 3.27 26.42
C GLU A 87 -5.81 2.70 25.05
N HIS A 88 -6.18 3.56 24.10
CA HIS A 88 -6.58 3.18 22.75
C HIS A 88 -5.50 3.49 21.72
N LEU A 89 -5.59 2.81 20.57
CA LEU A 89 -4.72 3.03 19.43
C LEU A 89 -4.81 4.50 18.97
N PRO A 90 -3.71 5.11 18.50
CA PRO A 90 -3.72 6.48 18.04
C PRO A 90 -4.57 6.63 16.78
N ASP A 91 -5.41 7.66 16.76
CA ASP A 91 -6.18 8.03 15.58
C ASP A 91 -5.30 8.78 14.58
N LEU A 92 -5.65 8.68 13.31
CA LEU A 92 -5.05 9.49 12.26
C LEU A 92 -5.84 10.79 12.09
N ARG A 93 -5.13 11.88 11.80
CA ARG A 93 -5.73 13.16 11.44
C ARG A 93 -4.89 13.85 10.37
N LEU A 94 -5.46 14.81 9.66
CA LEU A 94 -4.65 15.68 8.81
C LEU A 94 -3.72 16.54 9.69
N CYS A 95 -2.49 16.75 9.23
CA CYS A 95 -1.54 17.67 9.87
C CYS A 95 -1.99 19.13 9.72
N ALA A 96 -1.42 20.02 10.53
CA ALA A 96 -1.65 21.45 10.36
C ALA A 96 -0.90 21.96 9.13
N GLU A 97 -1.44 22.98 8.45
CA GLU A 97 -0.90 23.45 7.16
C GLU A 97 0.55 23.93 7.24
N LYS A 98 0.94 24.51 8.38
CA LYS A 98 2.31 24.96 8.64
C LYS A 98 3.35 23.83 8.64
N ASP A 99 2.92 22.60 8.89
CA ASP A 99 3.81 21.44 9.02
C ASP A 99 4.04 20.75 7.67
N LEU A 100 3.23 21.07 6.63
CA LEU A 100 3.21 20.36 5.35
C LEU A 100 4.48 20.53 4.49
N ASN A 101 5.31 21.53 4.81
CA ASN A 101 6.57 21.77 4.10
C ASN A 101 7.72 20.86 4.59
N ASP A 102 7.57 20.20 5.73
CA ASP A 102 8.55 19.25 6.22
C ASP A 102 8.48 17.97 5.38
N SER A 103 9.59 17.57 4.75
CA SER A 103 9.64 16.35 3.94
C SER A 103 9.34 15.09 4.75
N ASP A 104 9.61 15.10 6.05
CA ASP A 104 9.38 13.97 6.91
C ASP A 104 7.91 13.84 7.36
N ILE A 105 7.11 14.91 7.27
CA ILE A 105 5.75 14.90 7.83
C ILE A 105 4.85 13.84 7.17
N GLY A 106 4.30 12.96 8.00
CA GLY A 106 3.37 11.93 7.55
C GLY A 106 3.30 10.77 8.53
N VAL A 107 2.56 9.75 8.13
CA VAL A 107 2.44 8.50 8.89
C VAL A 107 2.64 7.31 7.97
N GLY A 108 3.61 6.47 8.31
CA GLY A 108 3.78 5.14 7.78
C GLY A 108 2.81 4.16 8.44
N LEU A 109 2.20 3.30 7.63
CA LEU A 109 1.15 2.39 8.04
C LEU A 109 1.44 1.00 7.50
N SER A 110 1.30 0.02 8.39
CA SER A 110 1.55 -1.38 8.04
C SER A 110 0.68 -2.31 8.86
N SER A 111 0.32 -3.46 8.27
CA SER A 111 -0.63 -4.42 8.83
C SER A 111 -0.04 -5.82 8.78
N ASP A 112 -0.07 -6.54 9.89
CA ASP A 112 0.54 -7.86 10.02
C ASP A 112 -0.34 -8.84 10.83
N GLY A 113 -0.04 -10.12 10.71
CA GLY A 113 -0.81 -11.23 11.28
C GLY A 113 -0.74 -11.30 12.79
N HIS A 114 0.37 -10.89 13.39
CA HIS A 114 0.56 -10.92 14.84
C HIS A 114 -0.31 -9.89 15.56
N TYR A 115 -0.82 -8.85 14.91
CA TYR A 115 -1.68 -7.88 15.59
C TYR A 115 -3.03 -8.48 15.98
N LYS A 116 -3.38 -8.30 17.24
CA LYS A 116 -4.65 -8.76 17.80
C LYS A 116 -5.71 -7.69 17.75
N ASN A 117 -5.47 -6.48 18.25
CA ASN A 117 -6.51 -5.47 18.44
C ASN A 117 -6.44 -4.29 17.46
N THR A 118 -5.62 -4.36 16.42
CA THR A 118 -5.47 -3.31 15.42
C THR A 118 -5.38 -3.89 14.02
N ALA A 119 -5.92 -3.16 13.04
CA ALA A 119 -5.76 -3.50 11.64
C ALA A 119 -4.38 -3.09 11.10
N TYR A 120 -3.77 -2.04 11.67
CA TYR A 120 -2.45 -1.56 11.30
C TYR A 120 -1.73 -0.91 12.48
N ILE A 121 -0.42 -0.77 12.39
CA ILE A 121 0.36 0.14 13.23
C ILE A 121 0.65 1.43 12.48
N ALA A 122 0.89 2.50 13.23
CA ALA A 122 1.19 3.82 12.72
C ALA A 122 2.55 4.27 13.23
N THR A 123 3.40 4.70 12.30
CA THR A 123 4.76 5.15 12.55
C THR A 123 4.90 6.58 12.06
N PRO A 124 5.24 7.56 12.90
CA PRO A 124 5.33 8.95 12.47
C PRO A 124 6.60 9.15 11.66
N GLY A 125 6.55 10.00 10.63
CA GLY A 125 7.74 10.36 9.88
C GLY A 125 8.09 9.37 8.76
N LEU A 126 8.46 9.87 7.58
CA LEU A 126 8.91 9.02 6.47
C LEU A 126 10.25 8.36 6.77
N LYS A 127 11.21 9.14 7.28
CA LYS A 127 12.55 8.72 7.68
C LYS A 127 12.48 7.69 8.78
N HIS A 128 11.61 7.87 9.77
CA HIS A 128 11.42 6.88 10.83
C HIS A 128 10.80 5.59 10.30
N PHE A 129 9.77 5.72 9.47
CA PHE A 129 9.11 4.57 8.85
C PHE A 129 10.04 3.75 7.95
N LEU A 130 10.94 4.39 7.21
CA LEU A 130 11.87 3.71 6.32
C LEU A 130 13.17 3.27 7.01
N TYR A 131 13.75 4.11 7.87
CA TYR A 131 15.11 3.94 8.39
C TYR A 131 15.19 3.93 9.91
N GLY A 132 14.07 3.83 10.63
CA GLY A 132 14.05 3.78 12.10
C GLY A 132 14.65 5.03 12.75
N GLY A 133 14.59 6.18 12.07
CA GLY A 133 15.05 7.46 12.60
C GLY A 133 16.53 7.74 12.35
N MET A 134 17.25 6.83 11.69
CA MET A 134 18.66 7.02 11.36
C MET A 134 18.90 8.30 10.56
N GLU A 135 19.85 9.12 11.02
CA GLU A 135 20.12 10.46 10.47
C GLU A 135 20.75 10.43 9.07
N ASN A 136 21.42 9.33 8.74
CA ASN A 136 22.26 9.27 7.55
C ASN A 136 22.36 7.83 7.02
N GLU A 137 22.20 7.67 5.72
CA GLU A 137 22.43 6.41 4.98
C GLU A 137 23.87 5.86 5.13
N LYS A 138 24.81 6.69 5.62
CA LYS A 138 26.19 6.28 5.92
C LYS A 138 26.40 5.76 7.34
N GLU A 139 25.40 5.82 8.22
CA GLU A 139 25.48 5.27 9.57
C GLU A 139 25.49 3.73 9.51
N MET A 140 26.28 3.08 10.36
CA MET A 140 26.27 1.62 10.45
C MET A 140 25.01 1.17 11.20
N PHE A 141 24.30 0.22 10.63
CA PHE A 141 23.20 -0.45 11.30
C PHE A 141 23.69 -1.78 11.88
N ASP A 142 24.00 -1.75 13.18
CA ASP A 142 24.49 -2.87 13.98
C ASP A 142 23.49 -3.25 15.10
N GLN A 143 23.85 -4.23 15.93
CA GLN A 143 23.00 -4.71 17.01
C GLN A 143 22.68 -3.63 18.05
N GLN A 144 23.64 -2.75 18.36
CA GLN A 144 23.41 -1.67 19.34
C GLN A 144 22.40 -0.68 18.77
N LYS A 145 22.59 -0.26 17.52
CA LYS A 145 21.67 0.65 16.85
C LYS A 145 20.24 0.09 16.76
N TYR A 146 20.11 -1.20 16.46
CA TYR A 146 18.82 -1.90 16.49
C TYR A 146 18.12 -1.81 17.86
N GLN A 147 18.86 -2.03 18.95
CA GLN A 147 18.30 -1.89 20.30
C GLN A 147 17.95 -0.44 20.63
N ASP A 148 18.78 0.52 20.24
CA ASP A 148 18.55 1.95 20.49
C ASP A 148 17.25 2.41 19.82
N ILE A 149 17.04 2.05 18.55
CA ILE A 149 15.81 2.37 17.80
C ILE A 149 14.58 1.77 18.50
N ILE A 150 14.64 0.50 18.90
CA ILE A 150 13.53 -0.14 19.61
C ILE A 150 13.23 0.58 20.92
N GLU A 151 14.24 0.92 21.71
CA GLU A 151 14.04 1.58 22.99
C GLU A 151 13.48 3.00 22.83
N GLU A 152 13.95 3.74 21.83
CA GLU A 152 13.42 5.05 21.48
C GLU A 152 11.93 4.98 21.11
N ASP A 153 11.55 4.05 20.24
CA ASP A 153 10.17 3.92 19.76
C ASP A 153 9.20 3.48 20.85
N VAL A 154 9.65 2.59 21.74
CA VAL A 154 8.85 2.17 22.89
C VAL A 154 8.68 3.33 23.87
N ARG A 155 9.73 4.12 24.13
CA ARG A 155 9.64 5.32 24.98
C ARG A 155 8.75 6.40 24.36
N ALA A 156 8.77 6.53 23.03
CA ALA A 156 7.91 7.43 22.29
C ALA A 156 6.44 6.97 22.26
N GLY A 157 6.16 5.73 22.69
CA GLY A 157 4.80 5.20 22.81
C GLY A 157 4.19 4.71 21.50
N TYR A 158 4.97 4.55 20.43
CA TYR A 158 4.44 4.17 19.11
C TYR A 158 3.73 2.81 19.12
N PHE A 159 4.14 1.91 20.01
CA PHE A 159 3.56 0.59 20.19
C PHE A 159 2.64 0.46 21.41
N SER A 160 2.24 1.58 22.01
CA SER A 160 1.35 1.58 23.18
C SER A 160 -0.04 1.06 22.81
N GLY A 161 -0.64 0.27 23.71
CA GLY A 161 -1.99 -0.28 23.52
C GLY A 161 -2.10 -1.42 22.49
N ILE A 162 -1.05 -1.75 21.74
CA ILE A 162 -1.06 -2.88 20.81
C ILE A 162 -0.93 -4.20 21.58
N THR A 163 -1.74 -5.17 21.18
CA THR A 163 -1.70 -6.55 21.66
C THR A 163 -1.43 -7.49 20.50
N ILE A 164 -0.83 -8.65 20.80
CA ILE A 164 -0.40 -9.62 19.80
C ILE A 164 -1.06 -11.00 20.00
N LYS A 165 -1.21 -11.74 18.91
CA LYS A 165 -1.70 -13.12 18.88
C LYS A 165 -0.54 -14.09 19.06
N GLU A 166 -0.77 -15.16 19.79
CA GLU A 166 0.21 -16.26 19.92
C GLU A 166 0.41 -17.03 18.60
N ASP A 167 -0.60 -17.07 17.72
CA ASP A 167 -0.61 -17.90 16.49
C ASP A 167 0.53 -17.60 15.50
N PHE A 168 1.17 -16.43 15.61
CA PHE A 168 2.23 -15.97 14.71
C PHE A 168 3.60 -15.89 15.40
N LEU A 169 3.70 -16.34 16.65
CA LEU A 169 4.93 -16.25 17.44
C LEU A 169 5.70 -17.56 17.43
N SER A 170 7.03 -17.46 17.47
CA SER A 170 7.89 -18.59 17.81
C SER A 170 7.61 -19.08 19.24
N PRO A 171 8.05 -20.30 19.62
CA PRO A 171 7.91 -20.79 20.98
C PRO A 171 8.54 -19.89 22.05
N SER A 172 9.69 -19.27 21.75
CA SER A 172 10.36 -18.33 22.66
C SER A 172 9.56 -17.04 22.83
N GLU A 173 9.08 -16.45 21.74
CA GLU A 173 8.26 -15.23 21.78
C GLU A 173 6.90 -15.48 22.45
N THR A 174 6.31 -16.66 22.25
CA THR A 174 5.10 -17.07 22.96
C THR A 174 5.33 -17.16 24.47
N SER A 175 6.48 -17.72 24.88
CA SER A 175 6.85 -17.78 26.30
C SER A 175 7.07 -16.39 26.89
N GLU A 176 7.78 -15.50 26.17
CA GLU A 176 8.00 -14.11 26.55
C GLU A 176 6.67 -13.36 26.70
N LEU A 177 5.77 -13.44 25.72
CA LEU A 177 4.44 -12.83 25.79
C LEU A 177 3.65 -13.33 27.00
N ARG A 178 3.60 -14.64 27.26
CA ARG A 178 2.86 -15.18 28.40
C ARG A 178 3.42 -14.71 29.74
N GLN A 179 4.74 -14.54 29.86
CA GLN A 179 5.35 -13.97 31.04
C GLN A 179 4.97 -12.49 31.22
N ILE A 180 5.01 -11.71 30.14
CA ILE A 180 4.59 -10.31 30.14
C ILE A 180 3.12 -10.17 30.56
N GLU A 181 2.21 -10.97 29.97
CA GLU A 181 0.79 -10.94 30.32
C GLU A 181 0.52 -11.43 31.75
N ALA A 182 1.31 -12.39 32.27
CA ALA A 182 1.24 -12.80 33.66
C ALA A 182 1.72 -11.68 34.62
N LYS A 183 2.77 -10.94 34.28
CA LYS A 183 3.21 -9.76 35.04
C LYS A 183 2.13 -8.68 35.03
N LEU A 184 1.54 -8.40 33.87
CA LEU A 184 0.47 -7.41 33.73
C LEU A 184 -0.76 -7.79 34.56
N ALA A 185 -1.14 -9.06 34.58
CA ALA A 185 -2.27 -9.56 35.37
C ALA A 185 -2.02 -9.58 36.89
N SER A 186 -0.75 -9.64 37.32
CA SER A 186 -0.35 -9.65 38.74
C SER A 186 0.13 -8.30 39.26
N ALA A 187 0.23 -7.28 38.40
CA ALA A 187 0.61 -5.93 38.79
C ALA A 187 -0.38 -5.35 39.80
N THR A 188 0.14 -4.87 40.92
CA THR A 188 -0.65 -4.26 42.02
C THR A 188 -0.47 -2.75 42.10
N THR A 189 0.53 -2.22 41.40
CA THR A 189 0.83 -0.78 41.31
C THR A 189 0.82 -0.31 39.86
N GLU A 190 0.57 0.98 39.64
CA GLU A 190 0.66 1.57 38.29
C GLU A 190 2.07 1.45 37.72
N ALA A 191 3.12 1.55 38.55
CA ALA A 191 4.50 1.40 38.09
C ALA A 191 4.80 -0.03 37.58
N GLU A 192 4.29 -1.07 38.26
CA GLU A 192 4.39 -2.45 37.78
C GLU A 192 3.61 -2.65 36.46
N LYS A 193 2.43 -2.05 36.35
CA LYS A 193 1.61 -2.08 35.14
C LYS A 193 2.32 -1.39 33.97
N GLU A 194 2.85 -0.19 34.18
CA GLU A 194 3.62 0.57 33.18
C GLU A 194 4.87 -0.20 32.72
N ALA A 195 5.60 -0.83 33.64
CA ALA A 195 6.76 -1.66 33.30
C ALA A 195 6.37 -2.88 32.44
N ALA A 196 5.29 -3.59 32.78
CA ALA A 196 4.81 -4.72 31.97
C ALA A 196 4.30 -4.28 30.59
N LEU A 197 3.62 -3.11 30.50
CA LEU A 197 3.19 -2.53 29.24
C LEU A 197 4.39 -2.13 28.36
N PHE A 198 5.44 -1.56 28.96
CA PHE A 198 6.69 -1.24 28.26
C PHE A 198 7.36 -2.51 27.69
N GLU A 199 7.44 -3.59 28.47
CA GLU A 199 7.95 -4.88 27.98
C GLU A 199 7.12 -5.42 26.81
N ARG A 200 5.79 -5.33 26.87
CA ARG A 200 4.91 -5.72 25.76
C ARG A 200 5.19 -4.91 24.51
N SER A 201 5.25 -3.58 24.63
CA SER A 201 5.55 -2.70 23.51
C SER A 201 6.94 -2.99 22.93
N LYS A 202 7.93 -3.35 23.75
CA LYS A 202 9.25 -3.80 23.27
C LYS A 202 9.18 -5.09 22.46
N LEU A 203 8.34 -6.06 22.85
CA LEU A 203 8.10 -7.26 22.05
C LEU A 203 7.41 -6.94 20.72
N VAL A 204 6.39 -6.06 20.72
CA VAL A 204 5.73 -5.60 19.49
C VAL A 204 6.74 -4.91 18.56
N ALA A 205 7.56 -4.01 19.10
CA ALA A 205 8.58 -3.29 18.33
C ALA A 205 9.57 -4.25 17.67
N LYS A 206 10.04 -5.28 18.38
CA LYS A 206 10.93 -6.31 17.82
C LYS A 206 10.29 -7.09 16.67
N LEU A 207 9.05 -7.56 16.86
CA LEU A 207 8.31 -8.34 15.86
C LEU A 207 8.01 -7.53 14.59
N SER A 208 7.81 -6.23 14.76
CA SER A 208 7.39 -5.32 13.69
C SER A 208 8.59 -4.71 12.95
N PHE A 209 9.81 -4.81 13.51
CA PHE A 209 11.01 -4.19 12.94
C PHE A 209 11.36 -4.78 11.58
N GLY A 210 11.64 -3.90 10.61
CA GLY A 210 11.98 -4.30 9.26
C GLY A 210 10.83 -4.93 8.49
N THR A 211 9.61 -4.99 9.05
CA THR A 211 8.41 -5.46 8.36
C THR A 211 7.35 -4.37 8.32
N ASP A 212 7.15 -3.67 9.44
CA ASP A 212 6.11 -2.65 9.57
C ASP A 212 6.67 -1.23 9.78
N TYR A 213 7.94 -1.12 10.16
CA TYR A 213 8.71 0.11 10.25
C TYR A 213 10.20 -0.20 10.07
N ALA A 214 11.06 0.82 9.94
CA ALA A 214 12.48 0.66 9.67
C ALA A 214 12.75 -0.25 8.44
N LEU A 215 11.88 -0.15 7.44
CA LEU A 215 11.75 -1.11 6.34
C LEU A 215 13.00 -1.22 5.45
N ALA A 216 13.61 -0.08 5.14
CA ALA A 216 14.79 0.00 4.30
C ALA A 216 16.04 -0.59 5.01
N LEU A 217 15.99 -0.78 6.33
CA LEU A 217 17.05 -1.48 7.06
C LEU A 217 17.04 -2.99 6.86
N SER A 218 16.00 -3.57 6.24
CA SER A 218 15.92 -5.03 6.04
C SER A 218 15.43 -5.43 4.64
N ARG A 219 14.92 -4.49 3.84
CA ARG A 219 14.25 -4.76 2.57
C ARG A 219 14.51 -3.67 1.53
N TYR A 220 14.37 -4.06 0.26
CA TYR A 220 14.09 -3.11 -0.81
C TYR A 220 12.60 -2.82 -0.88
N LEU A 221 12.24 -1.58 -1.24
CA LEU A 221 10.85 -1.21 -1.48
C LEU A 221 10.66 -0.69 -2.90
N TYR A 222 9.57 -1.11 -3.52
CA TYR A 222 9.07 -0.56 -4.78
C TYR A 222 7.79 0.19 -4.48
N CYS A 223 7.80 1.49 -4.69
CA CYS A 223 6.70 2.34 -4.30
C CYS A 223 6.11 3.10 -5.49
N ILE A 224 4.84 3.44 -5.36
CA ILE A 224 4.18 4.44 -6.18
C ILE A 224 3.65 5.55 -5.29
N ASN A 225 3.97 6.78 -5.68
CA ASN A 225 3.46 7.99 -5.06
C ASN A 225 2.23 8.45 -5.86
N VAL A 226 1.11 8.63 -5.19
CA VAL A 226 -0.16 9.05 -5.77
C VAL A 226 -0.59 10.36 -5.11
N PRO A 227 -0.37 11.53 -5.75
CA PRO A 227 -0.80 12.80 -5.21
C PRO A 227 -2.32 12.85 -5.02
N VAL A 228 -2.75 13.38 -3.89
CA VAL A 228 -4.16 13.59 -3.57
C VAL A 228 -4.39 15.00 -3.07
N ASN A 229 -5.63 15.45 -3.04
CA ASN A 229 -5.97 16.68 -2.32
C ASN A 229 -6.39 16.38 -0.89
N LYS A 230 -6.59 17.45 -0.11
CA LYS A 230 -6.95 17.40 1.31
C LYS A 230 -8.24 16.62 1.54
N GLU A 231 -9.24 16.83 0.68
CA GLU A 231 -10.55 16.17 0.77
C GLU A 231 -10.43 14.66 0.57
N VAL A 232 -9.70 14.23 -0.46
CA VAL A 232 -9.44 12.81 -0.72
C VAL A 232 -8.61 12.18 0.41
N MET A 233 -7.57 12.87 0.90
CA MET A 233 -6.78 12.37 2.03
C MET A 233 -7.64 12.23 3.31
N SER A 234 -8.57 13.16 3.55
CA SER A 234 -9.50 13.08 4.68
C SER A 234 -10.38 11.82 4.64
N GLU A 235 -10.79 11.37 3.45
CA GLU A 235 -11.55 10.12 3.30
C GLU A 235 -10.68 8.89 3.56
N VAL A 236 -9.42 8.91 3.12
CA VAL A 236 -8.46 7.84 3.43
C VAL A 236 -8.24 7.74 4.94
N VAL A 237 -8.03 8.87 5.62
CA VAL A 237 -7.91 8.94 7.08
C VAL A 237 -9.18 8.42 7.77
N THR A 238 -10.36 8.85 7.31
CA THR A 238 -11.65 8.38 7.86
C THR A 238 -11.81 6.88 7.69
N HIS A 239 -11.46 6.35 6.50
CA HIS A 239 -11.50 4.93 6.22
C HIS A 239 -10.58 4.14 7.16
N LEU A 240 -9.34 4.58 7.33
CA LEU A 240 -8.34 3.92 8.17
C LEU A 240 -8.69 3.97 9.66
N ASN A 241 -9.14 5.12 10.18
CA ASN A 241 -9.64 5.19 11.56
C ASN A 241 -10.85 4.26 11.73
N GLY A 242 -11.73 4.21 10.71
CA GLY A 242 -12.85 3.27 10.67
C GLY A 242 -12.44 1.80 10.71
N LEU A 243 -11.25 1.41 10.23
CA LEU A 243 -10.74 0.03 10.37
C LEU A 243 -10.39 -0.30 11.82
N ASN A 244 -9.74 0.61 12.54
CA ASN A 244 -9.36 0.39 13.94
C ASN A 244 -10.56 0.56 14.90
N HIS A 245 -11.40 1.59 14.71
CA HIS A 245 -12.63 1.78 15.48
C HIS A 245 -13.68 0.71 15.17
N GLY A 246 -13.72 0.30 13.91
CA GLY A 246 -14.66 -0.67 13.37
C GLY A 246 -14.48 -2.09 13.89
N LEU A 247 -13.48 -2.38 14.73
CA LEU A 247 -13.46 -3.60 15.53
C LEU A 247 -14.60 -3.62 16.56
N LYS A 248 -15.02 -2.44 17.07
CA LYS A 248 -16.08 -2.33 18.09
C LYS A 248 -17.46 -1.98 17.51
N ASP A 249 -17.58 -1.02 16.58
CA ASP A 249 -18.90 -0.39 16.30
C ASP A 249 -19.37 -0.26 14.82
N SER A 250 -18.59 -0.72 13.83
CA SER A 250 -18.94 -0.53 12.40
C SER A 250 -19.92 -1.56 11.83
N LYS A 251 -20.97 -1.10 11.13
CA LYS A 251 -21.85 -1.92 10.26
C LYS A 251 -21.29 -2.09 8.84
N ASP A 252 -20.11 -1.57 8.56
CA ASP A 252 -19.54 -1.56 7.21
C ASP A 252 -18.99 -2.95 6.85
N THR A 253 -19.79 -3.71 6.10
CA THR A 253 -19.52 -5.09 5.72
C THR A 253 -18.40 -5.23 4.69
N LEU A 254 -17.95 -4.13 4.07
CA LEU A 254 -16.86 -4.18 3.08
C LEU A 254 -15.54 -4.69 3.67
N TRP A 255 -15.33 -4.50 4.98
CA TRP A 255 -14.02 -4.68 5.62
C TRP A 255 -14.00 -5.74 6.72
N ARG A 256 -15.13 -5.97 7.41
CA ARG A 256 -15.30 -7.15 8.25
C ARG A 256 -15.65 -8.39 7.45
N GLY A 257 -16.17 -8.17 6.24
CA GLY A 257 -16.95 -9.18 5.58
C GLY A 257 -18.11 -9.68 6.43
N LYS A 258 -18.30 -11.00 6.46
CA LYS A 258 -19.28 -11.70 7.33
C LYS A 258 -18.90 -11.79 8.81
N GLN A 259 -17.84 -11.13 9.26
CA GLN A 259 -17.39 -11.25 10.65
C GLN A 259 -18.34 -10.55 11.63
N LYS A 260 -18.60 -11.21 12.75
CA LYS A 260 -19.28 -10.60 13.89
C LYS A 260 -18.33 -9.58 14.54
N PRO A 261 -18.87 -8.55 15.21
CA PRO A 261 -18.03 -7.68 16.06
C PRO A 261 -17.18 -8.57 16.99
N SER A 262 -15.86 -8.38 16.94
CA SER A 262 -14.89 -9.00 17.84
C SER A 262 -13.84 -7.97 18.19
N ASP A 263 -13.33 -8.05 19.42
CA ASP A 263 -12.18 -7.23 19.83
C ASP A 263 -10.90 -7.57 19.04
N ASP A 264 -10.90 -8.69 18.33
CA ASP A 264 -9.77 -9.16 17.53
C ASP A 264 -9.89 -8.77 16.05
N TYR A 265 -8.82 -8.20 15.51
CA TYR A 265 -8.56 -8.06 14.08
C TYR A 265 -8.29 -9.42 13.46
N LEU A 266 -9.09 -9.80 12.47
CA LEU A 266 -8.99 -11.07 11.78
C LEU A 266 -8.15 -10.93 10.52
N TRP A 267 -6.84 -10.90 10.73
CA TRP A 267 -5.85 -11.05 9.67
C TRP A 267 -5.89 -12.47 9.11
N ASP A 268 -5.81 -12.58 7.78
CA ASP A 268 -5.71 -13.84 7.05
C ASP A 268 -4.89 -13.61 5.78
N ALA A 269 -3.88 -14.45 5.56
CA ALA A 269 -2.95 -14.34 4.44
C ALA A 269 -3.62 -14.31 3.05
N ILE A 270 -4.83 -14.85 2.90
CA ILE A 270 -5.59 -14.94 1.64
C ILE A 270 -6.72 -13.91 1.60
N TYR A 271 -7.42 -13.74 2.72
CA TYR A 271 -8.66 -12.97 2.78
C TYR A 271 -8.45 -11.52 3.24
N ASN A 272 -7.59 -11.28 4.23
CA ASN A 272 -7.48 -9.97 4.85
C ASN A 272 -6.06 -9.76 5.39
N ASN A 273 -5.13 -9.39 4.51
CA ASN A 273 -3.71 -9.25 4.80
C ASN A 273 -3.23 -7.81 4.57
N CYS A 274 -1.92 -7.59 4.73
CA CYS A 274 -1.26 -6.30 4.50
C CYS A 274 -1.64 -5.60 3.20
N ALA A 275 -1.67 -6.35 2.10
CA ALA A 275 -1.99 -5.82 0.77
C ALA A 275 -3.47 -5.47 0.61
N HIS A 276 -4.38 -6.11 1.34
CA HIS A 276 -5.79 -5.69 1.36
C HIS A 276 -5.91 -4.34 2.05
N THR A 277 -5.38 -4.20 3.26
CA THR A 277 -5.40 -2.94 4.01
C THR A 277 -4.83 -1.78 3.20
N ALA A 278 -3.62 -1.95 2.66
CA ALA A 278 -2.96 -0.92 1.85
C ALA A 278 -3.70 -0.62 0.53
N HIS A 279 -4.14 -1.65 -0.21
CA HIS A 279 -4.85 -1.44 -1.48
C HIS A 279 -6.19 -0.74 -1.25
N ASN A 280 -6.88 -1.11 -0.19
CA ASN A 280 -8.20 -0.60 0.12
C ASN A 280 -8.17 0.83 0.65
N ALA A 281 -7.09 1.23 1.32
CA ALA A 281 -6.80 2.64 1.59
C ALA A 281 -6.71 3.46 0.29
N VAL A 282 -6.02 2.96 -0.74
CA VAL A 282 -6.00 3.61 -2.07
C VAL A 282 -7.38 3.53 -2.72
N ALA A 283 -8.13 2.43 -2.56
CA ALA A 283 -9.48 2.30 -3.09
C ALA A 283 -10.48 3.31 -2.50
N ALA A 284 -10.27 3.75 -1.25
CA ALA A 284 -11.08 4.80 -0.61
C ALA A 284 -11.04 6.13 -1.39
N THR A 285 -9.95 6.39 -2.12
CA THR A 285 -9.88 7.56 -3.01
C THR A 285 -10.83 7.46 -4.22
N GLY A 286 -11.24 6.24 -4.59
CA GLY A 286 -11.94 5.92 -5.83
C GLY A 286 -11.02 5.60 -7.01
N ALA A 287 -9.70 5.66 -6.84
CA ALA A 287 -8.74 5.37 -7.91
C ALA A 287 -8.83 3.93 -8.40
N VAL A 288 -8.87 2.97 -7.46
CA VAL A 288 -8.90 1.53 -7.75
C VAL A 288 -10.14 0.90 -7.15
N ARG A 289 -10.53 -0.27 -7.68
CA ARG A 289 -11.59 -1.10 -7.08
C ARG A 289 -11.07 -1.72 -5.77
N ALA A 290 -11.86 -1.65 -4.71
CA ALA A 290 -11.58 -2.35 -3.46
C ALA A 290 -11.46 -3.87 -3.67
N LEU A 291 -10.57 -4.50 -2.90
CA LEU A 291 -10.46 -5.94 -2.77
C LEU A 291 -11.41 -6.40 -1.66
N ALA A 292 -12.29 -7.34 -2.00
CA ALA A 292 -13.15 -7.98 -1.00
C ALA A 292 -12.32 -8.87 -0.06
N VAL A 293 -12.64 -8.82 1.23
CA VAL A 293 -11.89 -9.52 2.28
C VAL A 293 -12.60 -10.75 2.86
N ASP A 294 -13.71 -11.16 2.26
CA ASP A 294 -14.55 -12.27 2.72
C ASP A 294 -15.32 -12.96 1.59
N ALA A 295 -14.84 -12.80 0.36
CA ALA A 295 -15.54 -13.37 -0.78
C ALA A 295 -15.47 -14.91 -0.72
N PRO A 296 -16.46 -15.63 -1.29
CA PRO A 296 -16.34 -17.08 -1.46
C PRO A 296 -15.03 -17.43 -2.18
N LEU A 297 -14.39 -18.56 -1.83
CA LEU A 297 -13.03 -18.93 -2.27
C LEU A 297 -12.74 -18.65 -3.77
N LEU A 298 -13.63 -19.06 -4.67
CA LEU A 298 -13.45 -18.85 -6.13
C LEU A 298 -13.48 -17.36 -6.53
N SER A 299 -14.28 -16.55 -5.83
CA SER A 299 -14.30 -15.10 -6.01
C SER A 299 -13.10 -14.44 -5.32
N GLN A 300 -12.63 -14.98 -4.19
CA GLN A 300 -11.47 -14.46 -3.46
C GLN A 300 -10.20 -14.48 -4.32
N ILE A 301 -10.07 -15.44 -5.23
CA ILE A 301 -8.94 -15.48 -6.18
C ILE A 301 -8.78 -14.17 -6.96
N ARG A 302 -9.88 -13.49 -7.32
CA ARG A 302 -9.85 -12.19 -8.03
C ARG A 302 -9.57 -11.01 -7.10
N ASN A 303 -9.66 -11.22 -5.80
CA ASN A 303 -9.48 -10.24 -4.75
C ASN A 303 -8.20 -10.51 -3.93
N LEU A 304 -7.35 -11.46 -4.31
CA LEU A 304 -6.08 -11.71 -3.62
C LEU A 304 -5.25 -10.42 -3.54
N GLY A 305 -5.03 -9.97 -2.31
CA GLY A 305 -4.04 -8.96 -1.96
C GLY A 305 -2.65 -9.58 -1.97
N ILE A 306 -1.96 -9.54 -3.11
CA ILE A 306 -0.54 -9.88 -3.21
C ILE A 306 0.21 -8.55 -3.36
N PRO A 307 1.16 -8.20 -2.47
CA PRO A 307 1.79 -6.88 -2.44
C PRO A 307 2.24 -6.36 -3.81
N GLY A 308 3.09 -7.11 -4.51
CA GLY A 308 3.59 -6.72 -5.83
C GLY A 308 2.48 -6.61 -6.88
N SER A 309 1.48 -7.50 -6.85
CA SER A 309 0.34 -7.42 -7.78
C SER A 309 -0.54 -6.20 -7.50
N SER A 310 -0.75 -5.84 -6.23
CA SER A 310 -1.51 -4.66 -5.84
C SER A 310 -0.80 -3.38 -6.28
N LEU A 311 0.52 -3.28 -6.08
CA LEU A 311 1.34 -2.17 -6.58
C LEU A 311 1.13 -1.96 -8.08
N LEU A 312 1.27 -3.03 -8.88
CA LEU A 312 1.12 -2.97 -10.34
C LEU A 312 -0.30 -2.64 -10.79
N LYS A 313 -1.32 -3.10 -10.06
CA LYS A 313 -2.72 -2.74 -10.34
C LYS A 313 -2.94 -1.25 -10.09
N ILE A 314 -2.43 -0.73 -8.97
CA ILE A 314 -2.49 0.70 -8.64
C ILE A 314 -1.76 1.49 -9.71
N GLN A 315 -0.50 1.16 -9.99
CA GLN A 315 0.31 1.79 -11.03
C GLN A 315 -0.40 1.81 -12.38
N LYS A 316 -0.87 0.65 -12.86
CA LYS A 316 -1.58 0.56 -14.13
C LYS A 316 -2.82 1.47 -14.15
N GLN A 317 -3.53 1.53 -13.02
CA GLN A 317 -4.71 2.37 -12.90
C GLN A 317 -4.34 3.84 -12.93
N VAL A 318 -3.35 4.30 -12.18
CA VAL A 318 -3.04 5.74 -12.04
C VAL A 318 -2.14 6.29 -13.16
N GLN A 319 -1.29 5.47 -13.78
CA GLN A 319 -0.36 5.89 -14.84
C GLN A 319 -0.75 5.42 -16.25
N ALA A 320 -1.11 4.14 -16.38
CA ALA A 320 -1.16 3.48 -17.70
C ALA A 320 -2.52 3.59 -18.39
N MET A 321 -3.60 3.89 -17.67
CA MET A 321 -4.91 4.05 -18.28
C MET A 321 -4.95 5.21 -19.27
N GLN A 322 -5.76 5.04 -20.31
CA GLN A 322 -6.10 6.14 -21.22
C GLN A 322 -7.00 7.13 -20.47
N ILE A 323 -6.71 8.42 -20.63
CA ILE A 323 -7.51 9.49 -20.07
C ILE A 323 -8.70 9.72 -21.01
N ASP A 324 -9.82 9.07 -20.71
CA ASP A 324 -11.01 9.05 -21.56
C ASP A 324 -12.23 9.59 -20.78
N PRO A 325 -12.77 10.76 -21.16
CA PRO A 325 -13.90 11.37 -20.45
C PRO A 325 -15.15 10.49 -20.41
N GLU A 326 -15.46 9.74 -21.48
CA GLU A 326 -16.65 8.88 -21.47
C GLU A 326 -16.45 7.65 -20.59
N ALA A 327 -15.29 6.99 -20.68
CA ALA A 327 -14.99 5.83 -19.85
C ALA A 327 -14.97 6.22 -18.35
N MET A 328 -14.41 7.39 -18.03
CA MET A 328 -14.42 7.93 -16.67
C MET A 328 -15.82 8.28 -16.19
N PHE A 329 -16.68 8.88 -17.03
CA PHE A 329 -18.07 9.17 -16.66
C PHE A 329 -18.86 7.90 -16.34
N GLN A 330 -18.62 6.80 -17.07
CA GLN A 330 -19.27 5.51 -16.82
C GLN A 330 -18.77 4.83 -15.54
N ASN A 331 -17.55 5.16 -15.09
CA ASN A 331 -17.04 4.69 -13.82
C ASN A 331 -17.52 5.59 -12.68
N LEU A 332 -18.49 5.11 -11.90
CA LEU A 332 -19.08 5.85 -10.79
C LEU A 332 -18.04 6.39 -9.79
N GLN A 333 -16.99 5.62 -9.49
CA GLN A 333 -15.99 6.03 -8.50
C GLN A 333 -15.13 7.18 -9.02
N LEU A 334 -14.65 7.08 -10.26
CA LEU A 334 -13.87 8.14 -10.91
C LEU A 334 -14.72 9.40 -11.13
N ARG A 335 -15.99 9.22 -11.50
CA ARG A 335 -16.94 10.32 -11.63
C ARG A 335 -17.14 11.05 -10.31
N LYS A 336 -17.32 10.33 -9.20
CA LYS A 336 -17.46 10.92 -7.86
C LYS A 336 -16.18 11.63 -7.42
N ALA A 337 -15.02 10.99 -7.57
CA ALA A 337 -13.73 11.59 -7.27
C ALA A 337 -13.56 12.96 -7.96
N LEU A 338 -13.89 13.05 -9.26
CA LEU A 338 -13.79 14.29 -9.99
C LEU A 338 -14.89 15.31 -9.63
N VAL A 339 -16.15 14.87 -9.60
CA VAL A 339 -17.29 15.80 -9.46
C VAL A 339 -17.48 16.27 -8.02
N GLU A 340 -17.25 15.41 -7.04
CA GLU A 340 -17.48 15.72 -5.63
C GLU A 340 -16.21 16.28 -4.99
N LYS A 341 -15.03 15.78 -5.39
CA LYS A 341 -13.76 16.07 -4.71
C LYS A 341 -12.77 16.87 -5.55
N ASN A 342 -13.09 17.21 -6.81
CA ASN A 342 -12.18 17.90 -7.73
C ASN A 342 -10.82 17.20 -7.86
N TRP A 343 -10.82 15.86 -7.85
CA TRP A 343 -9.60 15.07 -7.94
C TRP A 343 -9.71 14.02 -9.03
N MET A 344 -8.58 13.73 -9.68
CA MET A 344 -8.47 12.72 -10.70
C MET A 344 -7.20 11.89 -10.45
N PRO A 345 -7.29 10.55 -10.47
CA PRO A 345 -6.13 9.69 -10.19
C PRO A 345 -5.11 9.64 -11.33
N PHE A 346 -5.43 10.13 -12.53
CA PHE A 346 -4.58 10.04 -13.71
C PHE A 346 -3.77 11.34 -13.90
N GLN A 347 -2.59 11.42 -13.29
CA GLN A 347 -1.72 12.59 -13.33
C GLN A 347 -0.26 12.20 -13.55
N HIS A 348 0.50 13.12 -14.13
CA HIS A 348 1.92 12.96 -14.44
C HIS A 348 2.82 12.91 -13.20
N ASP A 349 2.33 13.37 -12.05
CA ASP A 349 3.05 13.30 -10.78
C ASP A 349 2.79 12.00 -10.01
N ASN A 350 2.12 11.03 -10.63
CA ASN A 350 2.12 9.68 -10.12
C ASN A 350 3.49 9.07 -10.42
N LEU A 351 4.43 9.08 -9.48
CA LEU A 351 5.82 8.67 -9.71
C LEU A 351 6.14 7.35 -9.00
N MET A 352 6.83 6.46 -9.71
CA MET A 352 7.40 5.25 -9.13
C MET A 352 8.77 5.58 -8.51
N GLU A 353 9.09 4.93 -7.40
CA GLU A 353 10.40 5.04 -6.77
C GLU A 353 10.86 3.67 -6.28
N VAL A 354 12.17 3.52 -6.14
CA VAL A 354 12.79 2.35 -5.52
C VAL A 354 13.59 2.84 -4.32
N ILE A 355 13.25 2.33 -3.14
CA ILE A 355 13.97 2.64 -1.92
C ILE A 355 14.98 1.52 -1.67
N PRO A 356 16.29 1.82 -1.71
CA PRO A 356 17.33 0.82 -1.48
C PRO A 356 17.25 0.20 -0.09
N PHE A 357 17.71 -1.05 -0.02
CA PHE A 357 18.23 -1.60 1.23
C PHE A 357 19.41 -0.77 1.73
N HIS A 358 19.42 -0.48 3.02
CA HIS A 358 20.50 0.23 3.71
C HIS A 358 21.79 -0.58 3.67
N GLN A 359 22.78 -0.10 2.93
CA GLN A 359 23.97 -0.88 2.56
C GLN A 359 24.93 -1.14 3.72
N LYS A 360 24.96 -0.27 4.72
CA LYS A 360 25.84 -0.41 5.89
C LYS A 360 25.13 -1.15 7.00
N ASN A 361 25.06 -2.46 6.88
CA ASN A 361 24.19 -3.31 7.67
C ASN A 361 24.89 -4.60 8.10
N GLU A 362 24.95 -4.85 9.41
CA GLU A 362 25.55 -6.06 9.99
C GLU A 362 24.52 -7.11 10.40
N LEU A 363 23.21 -6.78 10.33
CA LEU A 363 22.14 -7.65 10.82
C LEU A 363 21.37 -8.35 9.70
N TYR A 364 21.29 -7.72 8.53
CA TYR A 364 20.55 -8.22 7.38
C TYR A 364 21.45 -8.34 6.17
N GLU A 365 21.21 -9.36 5.35
CA GLU A 365 21.93 -9.52 4.10
C GLU A 365 21.41 -8.51 3.07
N ASP A 366 22.34 -7.83 2.37
CA ASP A 366 21.97 -7.18 1.11
C ASP A 366 21.63 -8.27 0.11
N THR A 367 20.35 -8.54 0.03
CA THR A 367 19.85 -9.51 -0.90
C THR A 367 19.68 -8.89 -2.29
N ALA A 368 20.66 -8.16 -2.82
CA ALA A 368 20.70 -7.78 -4.24
C ALA A 368 20.52 -9.01 -5.15
N GLU A 369 20.91 -10.20 -4.70
CA GLU A 369 20.58 -11.47 -5.35
C GLU A 369 19.10 -11.89 -5.18
N SER A 370 18.43 -11.54 -4.07
CA SER A 370 16.97 -11.58 -3.96
C SER A 370 16.28 -10.56 -4.85
N MET A 371 16.82 -9.35 -5.11
CA MET A 371 16.24 -8.46 -6.13
C MET A 371 16.19 -9.15 -7.50
N ARG A 372 17.27 -9.85 -7.87
CA ARG A 372 17.34 -10.63 -9.12
C ARG A 372 16.33 -11.79 -9.15
N ASN A 373 16.04 -12.39 -7.99
CA ASN A 373 15.15 -13.55 -7.85
C ASN A 373 13.70 -13.23 -7.39
N HIS A 374 13.42 -12.00 -6.98
CA HIS A 374 12.16 -11.53 -6.39
C HIS A 374 11.82 -10.12 -6.86
N ASN A 375 12.02 -9.88 -8.16
CA ASN A 375 11.33 -8.79 -8.83
C ASN A 375 9.83 -8.85 -8.41
N PRO A 376 9.17 -7.74 -8.03
CA PRO A 376 7.75 -7.75 -7.68
C PRO A 376 6.87 -8.43 -8.75
N TYR A 377 7.32 -8.46 -10.02
CA TYR A 377 6.70 -9.23 -11.11
C TYR A 377 6.78 -10.76 -10.97
N MET A 378 7.71 -11.31 -10.18
CA MET A 378 7.93 -12.76 -9.99
C MET A 378 7.14 -13.39 -8.83
N SER A 379 6.58 -12.59 -7.91
CA SER A 379 5.67 -13.09 -6.86
C SER A 379 4.43 -13.81 -7.44
N VAL A 380 4.12 -13.58 -8.72
CA VAL A 380 3.05 -14.28 -9.45
C VAL A 380 3.39 -15.76 -9.73
N ASP A 381 4.67 -16.15 -9.77
CA ASP A 381 5.11 -17.50 -10.12
C ASP A 381 5.09 -18.47 -8.93
N ILE A 382 5.12 -17.95 -7.70
CA ILE A 382 5.11 -18.75 -6.47
C ILE A 382 3.69 -19.31 -6.21
N LEU A 383 2.65 -18.55 -6.56
CA LEU A 383 1.27 -18.89 -6.24
C LEU A 383 0.77 -20.22 -6.88
N PRO A 384 1.06 -20.53 -8.17
CA PRO A 384 0.79 -21.84 -8.75
C PRO A 384 1.45 -23.00 -8.01
N SER A 385 2.69 -22.81 -7.56
CA SER A 385 3.47 -23.86 -6.88
C SER A 385 2.98 -24.10 -5.44
N PHE A 386 2.57 -23.03 -4.76
CA PHE A 386 2.05 -23.08 -3.40
C PHE A 386 0.62 -23.64 -3.40
N VAL A 387 -0.32 -23.02 -4.12
CA VAL A 387 -1.73 -23.42 -4.08
C VAL A 387 -1.97 -24.73 -4.86
N GLY A 388 -1.23 -24.97 -5.94
CA GLY A 388 -1.29 -26.24 -6.67
C GLY A 388 -0.86 -27.46 -5.84
N LYS A 389 -0.02 -27.27 -4.82
CA LYS A 389 0.32 -28.32 -3.84
C LYS A 389 -0.80 -28.58 -2.83
N PHE A 390 -1.54 -27.57 -2.42
CA PHE A 390 -2.61 -27.71 -1.42
C PHE A 390 -3.98 -28.09 -2.01
N ILE A 391 -4.26 -27.72 -3.26
CA ILE A 391 -5.54 -27.99 -3.92
C ILE A 391 -5.28 -28.45 -5.36
N PRO A 392 -5.07 -29.77 -5.60
CA PRO A 392 -4.73 -30.30 -6.92
C PRO A 392 -5.73 -29.95 -8.03
N SER A 393 -7.01 -29.77 -7.70
CA SER A 393 -8.06 -29.38 -8.64
C SER A 393 -7.90 -27.95 -9.20
N LEU A 394 -7.09 -27.11 -8.56
CA LEU A 394 -6.82 -25.74 -9.04
C LEU A 394 -5.58 -25.66 -9.96
N ARG A 395 -4.86 -26.76 -10.20
CA ARG A 395 -3.63 -26.75 -11.00
C ARG A 395 -3.85 -26.20 -12.42
N ASN A 396 -4.92 -26.60 -13.09
CA ASN A 396 -5.26 -26.11 -14.43
C ASN A 396 -5.61 -24.62 -14.44
N PHE A 397 -6.28 -24.14 -13.37
CA PHE A 397 -6.59 -22.73 -13.19
C PHE A 397 -5.31 -21.89 -12.99
N PHE A 398 -4.33 -22.41 -12.23
CA PHE A 398 -3.06 -21.71 -12.03
C PHE A 398 -2.15 -21.72 -13.25
N ASN A 399 -2.24 -22.73 -14.12
CA ASN A 399 -1.56 -22.71 -15.42
C ASN A 399 -2.08 -21.58 -16.33
N GLU A 400 -3.39 -21.28 -16.31
CA GLU A 400 -3.92 -20.08 -16.98
C GLU A 400 -3.47 -18.78 -16.31
N PHE A 401 -3.27 -18.79 -14.99
CA PHE A 401 -2.78 -17.65 -14.23
C PHE A 401 -1.32 -17.33 -14.58
N ASP A 402 -0.46 -18.36 -14.73
CA ASP A 402 0.92 -18.23 -15.20
C ASP A 402 1.00 -17.64 -16.63
N LEU A 403 0.09 -18.05 -17.52
CA LEU A 403 -0.05 -17.42 -18.85
C LEU A 403 -0.40 -15.93 -18.78
N LYS A 404 -1.26 -15.52 -17.83
CA LYS A 404 -1.54 -14.09 -17.58
C LYS A 404 -0.35 -13.38 -16.94
N ALA A 405 0.37 -14.03 -16.03
CA ALA A 405 1.60 -13.51 -15.42
C ALA A 405 2.67 -13.21 -16.48
N LYS A 406 2.85 -14.12 -17.44
CA LYS A 406 3.73 -13.93 -18.60
C LYS A 406 3.31 -12.74 -19.47
N LYS A 407 2.01 -12.52 -19.67
CA LYS A 407 1.52 -11.30 -20.34
C LYS A 407 1.76 -10.03 -19.52
N VAL A 408 1.64 -10.08 -18.19
CA VAL A 408 1.98 -8.94 -17.32
C VAL A 408 3.48 -8.65 -17.35
N ARG A 409 4.35 -9.68 -17.43
CA ARG A 409 5.79 -9.51 -17.67
C ARG A 409 6.07 -8.83 -19.01
N ALA A 410 5.37 -9.22 -20.08
CA ALA A 410 5.47 -8.54 -21.38
C ALA A 410 5.00 -7.08 -21.31
N LEU A 411 4.03 -6.76 -20.45
CA LEU A 411 3.65 -5.37 -20.17
C LEU A 411 4.73 -4.62 -19.38
N GLY A 412 5.43 -5.26 -18.44
CA GLY A 412 6.59 -4.66 -17.75
C GLY A 412 7.81 -4.44 -18.64
N GLN A 413 7.85 -5.07 -19.82
CA GLN A 413 8.86 -4.84 -20.88
C GLN A 413 8.45 -3.75 -21.88
N ASN A 414 7.30 -3.09 -21.71
CA ASN A 414 7.04 -1.86 -22.48
C ASN A 414 8.07 -0.82 -22.01
N PRO A 415 8.78 -0.11 -22.90
CA PRO A 415 9.81 0.86 -22.53
C PRO A 415 9.32 1.94 -21.54
N ILE A 416 8.02 2.18 -21.45
CA ILE A 416 7.36 3.08 -20.48
C ILE A 416 7.38 2.52 -19.02
N PHE A 417 7.58 1.22 -18.82
CA PHE A 417 7.60 0.58 -17.49
C PHE A 417 8.99 0.15 -17.03
N SER A 418 9.98 0.23 -17.91
CA SER A 418 11.40 0.01 -17.62
C SER A 418 12.16 1.28 -17.93
N TYR A 419 11.91 2.35 -17.17
CA TYR A 419 12.75 3.54 -17.23
C TYR A 419 14.12 3.20 -16.64
N GLN A 420 14.98 2.66 -17.50
CA GLN A 420 16.40 2.39 -17.26
C GLN A 420 17.25 3.55 -17.79
N ALA A 421 16.83 4.79 -17.59
CA ALA A 421 17.73 5.88 -17.88
C ALA A 421 18.81 5.82 -16.80
N GLU A 422 20.09 5.68 -17.18
CA GLU A 422 21.22 5.86 -16.26
C GLU A 422 21.20 7.26 -15.59
N ASP A 423 20.39 8.16 -16.15
CA ASP A 423 20.09 9.49 -15.68
C ASP A 423 18.58 9.63 -15.36
N GLY A 424 18.25 9.75 -14.06
CA GLY A 424 16.87 9.86 -13.60
C GLY A 424 16.11 11.06 -14.20
N GLU A 425 16.81 12.11 -14.62
CA GLU A 425 16.19 13.29 -15.23
C GLU A 425 15.56 12.97 -16.59
N LEU A 426 16.25 12.18 -17.42
CA LEU A 426 15.73 11.76 -18.73
C LEU A 426 14.47 10.90 -18.60
N ALA A 427 14.43 10.00 -17.61
CA ALA A 427 13.25 9.19 -17.35
C ALA A 427 12.03 10.03 -16.94
N LEU A 428 12.25 11.06 -16.12
CA LEU A 428 11.20 11.97 -15.70
C LEU A 428 10.68 12.82 -16.87
N GLN A 429 11.58 13.32 -17.72
CA GLN A 429 11.20 14.09 -18.90
C GLN A 429 10.35 13.26 -19.87
N ASP A 430 10.74 12.02 -20.16
CA ASP A 430 9.97 11.11 -21.00
C ASP A 430 8.59 10.80 -20.39
N HIS A 431 8.51 10.66 -19.06
CA HIS A 431 7.25 10.50 -18.36
C HIS A 431 6.30 11.70 -18.56
N TYR A 432 6.84 12.92 -18.45
CA TYR A 432 6.07 14.13 -18.68
C TYR A 432 5.64 14.28 -20.14
N LEU A 433 6.51 13.99 -21.11
CA LEU A 433 6.14 14.00 -22.54
C LEU A 433 5.01 13.01 -22.83
N TYR A 434 5.07 11.81 -22.24
CA TYR A 434 4.02 10.81 -22.36
C TYR A 434 2.67 11.31 -21.83
N PHE A 435 2.66 11.99 -20.69
CA PHE A 435 1.43 12.55 -20.13
C PHE A 435 0.92 13.76 -20.89
N ASN A 436 1.80 14.60 -21.43
CA ASN A 436 1.42 15.73 -22.26
C ASN A 436 0.59 15.27 -23.48
N GLU A 437 1.08 14.23 -24.19
CA GLU A 437 0.35 13.63 -25.31
C GLU A 437 -1.02 13.08 -24.87
N LYS A 438 -1.10 12.48 -23.69
CA LYS A 438 -2.38 11.99 -23.15
C LYS A 438 -3.36 13.12 -22.85
N TYR A 439 -2.90 14.23 -22.31
CA TYR A 439 -3.74 15.40 -22.04
C TYR A 439 -4.27 16.00 -23.34
N ASP A 440 -3.42 16.13 -24.36
CA ASP A 440 -3.85 16.60 -25.69
C ASP A 440 -4.91 15.70 -26.31
N ASN A 441 -4.69 14.38 -26.27
CA ASN A 441 -5.63 13.40 -26.76
C ASN A 441 -6.98 13.45 -26.00
N ALA A 442 -6.93 13.63 -24.67
CA ALA A 442 -8.12 13.75 -23.83
C ALA A 442 -8.93 15.02 -24.15
N LEU A 443 -8.26 16.17 -24.32
CA LEU A 443 -8.88 17.44 -24.68
C LEU A 443 -9.49 17.39 -26.09
N ALA A 444 -8.77 16.84 -27.08
CA ALA A 444 -9.29 16.67 -28.43
C ALA A 444 -10.55 15.77 -28.45
N LYS A 445 -10.54 14.68 -27.67
CA LYS A 445 -11.71 13.81 -27.52
C LYS A 445 -12.88 14.53 -26.84
N LEU A 446 -12.61 15.33 -25.82
CA LEU A 446 -13.63 16.12 -25.12
C LEU A 446 -14.27 17.15 -26.04
N GLN A 447 -13.50 17.86 -26.86
CA GLN A 447 -14.01 18.81 -27.84
C GLN A 447 -14.98 18.13 -28.82
N LYS A 448 -14.62 16.94 -29.31
CA LYS A 448 -15.50 16.12 -30.16
C LYS A 448 -16.81 15.71 -29.45
N ILE A 449 -16.74 15.40 -28.16
CA ILE A 449 -17.93 15.09 -27.35
C ILE A 449 -18.81 16.33 -27.22
N LYS A 450 -18.24 17.48 -26.88
CA LYS A 450 -18.97 18.75 -26.71
C LYS A 450 -19.63 19.23 -28.00
N SER A 451 -19.04 18.94 -29.17
CA SER A 451 -19.66 19.24 -30.47
C SER A 451 -20.73 18.22 -30.93
N SER A 452 -20.89 17.10 -30.23
CA SER A 452 -21.81 16.02 -30.63
C SER A 452 -23.29 16.42 -30.49
N SER A 453 -24.17 15.75 -31.25
CA SER A 453 -25.62 15.90 -31.09
C SER A 453 -26.09 15.44 -29.70
N LYS A 454 -25.45 14.40 -29.13
CA LYS A 454 -25.73 13.88 -27.79
C LYS A 454 -25.51 14.96 -26.72
N TYR A 455 -24.36 15.64 -26.71
CA TYR A 455 -24.08 16.68 -25.72
C TYR A 455 -25.03 17.88 -25.87
N ARG A 456 -25.31 18.32 -27.11
CA ARG A 456 -26.32 19.36 -27.38
C ARG A 456 -27.71 18.96 -26.86
N HIS A 457 -28.12 17.71 -27.07
CA HIS A 457 -29.38 17.22 -26.53
C HIS A 457 -29.41 17.25 -25.00
N MET A 458 -28.32 16.83 -24.32
CA MET A 458 -28.23 16.93 -22.85
C MET A 458 -28.38 18.38 -22.36
N LEU A 459 -27.78 19.35 -23.07
CA LEU A 459 -27.98 20.78 -22.75
C LEU A 459 -29.43 21.23 -22.92
N GLU A 460 -30.12 20.78 -23.97
CA GLU A 460 -31.54 21.10 -24.17
C GLU A 460 -32.44 20.44 -23.11
N VAL A 461 -32.16 19.20 -22.72
CA VAL A 461 -32.86 18.53 -21.60
C VAL A 461 -32.75 19.35 -20.33
N ILE A 462 -31.53 19.84 -19.99
CA ILE A 462 -31.28 20.69 -18.82
C ILE A 462 -32.11 21.99 -18.87
N LYS A 463 -32.25 22.60 -20.06
CA LYS A 463 -33.02 23.85 -20.23
C LYS A 463 -34.53 23.66 -20.04
N VAL A 464 -35.07 22.55 -20.54
CA VAL A 464 -36.53 22.38 -20.69
C VAL A 464 -37.16 21.63 -19.51
N HIS A 465 -36.48 20.65 -18.93
CA HIS A 465 -37.10 19.71 -18.00
C HIS A 465 -36.58 19.89 -16.58
N GLN A 466 -37.26 20.65 -15.73
CA GLN A 466 -36.92 20.66 -14.31
C GLN A 466 -37.57 19.46 -13.60
N LYS A 467 -36.80 18.73 -12.79
CA LYS A 467 -37.24 17.63 -11.89
C LYS A 467 -37.52 16.25 -12.51
N THR A 468 -37.05 15.96 -13.73
CA THR A 468 -37.10 14.59 -14.28
C THR A 468 -35.82 13.81 -13.96
N LYS A 469 -35.86 12.47 -14.02
CA LYS A 469 -34.64 11.65 -13.94
C LYS A 469 -33.69 11.98 -15.09
N GLU A 470 -34.25 12.16 -16.29
CA GLU A 470 -33.50 12.53 -17.50
C GLU A 470 -32.73 13.84 -17.33
N PHE A 471 -33.32 14.82 -16.63
CA PHE A 471 -32.64 16.05 -16.25
C PHE A 471 -31.42 15.79 -15.37
N GLN A 472 -31.55 14.94 -14.34
CA GLN A 472 -30.44 14.65 -13.44
C GLN A 472 -29.29 13.96 -14.17
N ASP A 473 -29.60 12.97 -15.01
CA ASP A 473 -28.60 12.27 -15.82
C ASP A 473 -27.88 13.22 -16.80
N ALA A 474 -28.64 14.13 -17.44
CA ALA A 474 -28.08 15.16 -18.33
C ALA A 474 -27.21 16.17 -17.58
N TYR A 475 -27.69 16.65 -16.43
CA TYR A 475 -26.97 17.59 -15.56
C TYR A 475 -25.66 17.00 -15.07
N ASP A 476 -25.67 15.77 -14.57
CA ASP A 476 -24.47 15.09 -14.08
C ASP A 476 -23.46 14.85 -15.21
N TYR A 477 -23.94 14.52 -16.42
CA TYR A 477 -23.07 14.36 -17.60
C TYR A 477 -22.39 15.67 -18.00
N VAL A 478 -23.16 16.75 -18.17
CA VAL A 478 -22.61 18.06 -18.56
C VAL A 478 -21.67 18.59 -17.49
N ARG A 479 -22.07 18.52 -16.21
CA ARG A 479 -21.24 18.94 -15.07
C ARG A 479 -19.93 18.16 -14.99
N PHE A 480 -19.97 16.85 -15.25
CA PHE A 480 -18.75 16.03 -15.29
C PHE A 480 -17.81 16.49 -16.41
N MET A 481 -18.32 16.68 -17.64
CA MET A 481 -17.49 17.07 -18.78
C MET A 481 -16.79 18.41 -18.57
N ASP A 482 -17.47 19.38 -17.96
CA ASP A 482 -16.87 20.69 -17.66
C ASP A 482 -15.83 20.61 -16.55
N LYS A 483 -16.04 19.78 -15.53
CA LYS A 483 -15.02 19.54 -14.48
C LYS A 483 -13.82 18.77 -15.04
N PHE A 484 -14.06 17.83 -15.93
CA PHE A 484 -13.01 17.07 -16.60
C PHE A 484 -12.11 17.98 -17.44
N GLU A 485 -12.69 18.86 -18.25
CA GLU A 485 -11.93 19.85 -19.04
C GLU A 485 -10.97 20.65 -18.15
N LYS A 486 -11.54 21.32 -17.13
CA LYS A 486 -10.78 22.17 -16.21
C LYS A 486 -9.67 21.41 -15.49
N GLN A 487 -9.92 20.16 -15.12
CA GLN A 487 -8.92 19.36 -14.43
C GLN A 487 -7.78 18.96 -15.39
N ILE A 488 -8.08 18.61 -16.65
CA ILE A 488 -7.05 18.27 -17.63
C ILE A 488 -6.23 19.50 -18.02
N GLU A 489 -6.86 20.65 -18.22
CA GLU A 489 -6.17 21.92 -18.48
C GLU A 489 -5.22 22.26 -17.33
N LYS A 490 -5.70 22.23 -16.08
CA LYS A 490 -4.86 22.46 -14.89
C LYS A 490 -3.68 21.51 -14.81
N GLN A 491 -3.90 20.22 -15.09
CA GLN A 491 -2.84 19.21 -15.06
C GLN A 491 -1.81 19.42 -16.17
N LYS A 492 -2.26 19.85 -17.35
CA LYS A 492 -1.39 20.17 -18.46
C LYS A 492 -0.55 21.43 -18.19
N GLU A 493 -1.15 22.49 -17.65
CA GLU A 493 -0.43 23.71 -17.23
C GLU A 493 0.66 23.40 -16.19
N SER A 494 0.34 22.56 -15.20
CA SER A 494 1.31 22.09 -14.20
C SER A 494 2.46 21.32 -14.84
N LEU A 495 2.16 20.42 -15.78
CA LEU A 495 3.15 19.64 -16.51
C LEU A 495 4.07 20.52 -17.35
N GLU A 496 3.51 21.49 -18.09
CA GLU A 496 4.28 22.42 -18.89
C GLU A 496 5.20 23.28 -18.02
N SER A 497 4.75 23.67 -16.82
CA SER A 497 5.61 24.35 -15.83
C SER A 497 6.75 23.48 -15.32
N ASN A 498 6.57 22.16 -15.26
CA ASN A 498 7.62 21.21 -14.83
C ASN A 498 8.59 20.85 -15.97
N LEU A 499 8.22 21.11 -17.24
CA LEU A 499 9.08 20.90 -18.42
C LEU A 499 9.96 22.11 -18.78
N MET A 500 9.59 23.32 -18.33
CA MET A 500 10.34 24.57 -18.52
C MET A 500 11.40 24.75 -17.45
#